data_AF-A0A844W4M2-F1
#
_entry.id   AF-A0A844W4M2-F1
#
_cell.length_a   1.000
_cell.length_b   1.000
_cell.length_c   1.000
_cell.angle_alpha   90.00
_cell.angle_beta   90.00
_cell.angle_gamma   90.00
#
_symmetry.space_group_name_H-M   'P 1'
#
loop_
_entity.id
_entity.type
_entity.pdbx_description
1 polymer ?
#
loop_
_entity_poly.entity_id
_entity_poly.type
_entity_poly.pdbx_seq_one_letter_code
_entity_poly.pdbx_strand_id
1 'polypeptide(L)'
;MKRFQLTAGMVLAMTAAAPLAAADLAFVVVNGEYGAEPDIRVRGLSETIEGALEDAGFRVFAGRDATGPGMQKLAAEFAQAVEEGGDNRIVVVLSGHMAQGAGGPWLLGTEAEAPDAFGVGGVALPVAPLAQIAATAPGQAVVMIADTPGNAELGRGLLAEVQAITAPQGVTLVQGPVSDLADLLSDAVLVPGMSYSGLSGEAGRAVRLGGFVSPVTGLLPGADQAMAPAPAPAPAPDPQVDTGELAYWNAAQDMGTADALQSYLNRYPEGQFAGDARRMIEDLKQAPLRQAQAGEEALSLSRDQRRTVQRNLSLVGFDPKGIDGIFGPGSRAAIGQWQGANNFEATTYLTGPQVDRLQEQAAIETQKLEEQARQRREAEEAADRAYWQDVGQGQDEAALRAYLKRYPEGQFADVANERLAAIEAEKRQQTQGAEMQAWDQAQAQDQVAAYQQFLEAYPQSGFAEAAQARIQQLQQEQQNAAAMQAAEQEEARIAGNQVTRLLAEKRLQQLGYDIGAADGALDEAARRGIRRFQREQGIPETGFITQDTMVRLLAF
;
A
#
# COMPACT_ATOMS: atom_id res chain seq x y z
N MET A 1 -115.86 5.18 17.95
CA MET A 1 -116.88 4.34 17.30
C MET A 1 -116.43 4.01 15.87
N LYS A 2 -116.50 2.72 15.49
CA LYS A 2 -116.50 2.15 14.10
C LYS A 2 -115.17 2.24 13.30
N ARG A 3 -114.70 1.25 12.53
CA ARG A 3 -115.00 -0.19 12.30
C ARG A 3 -113.92 -0.74 11.34
N PHE A 4 -113.46 -1.97 11.60
CA PHE A 4 -113.08 -3.08 10.70
C PHE A 4 -112.18 -2.89 9.44
N GLN A 5 -111.00 -3.53 9.52
CA GLN A 5 -110.49 -4.70 8.75
C GLN A 5 -110.01 -4.63 7.27
N LEU A 6 -108.76 -5.13 7.13
CA LEU A 6 -108.17 -6.06 6.15
C LEU A 6 -108.32 -5.81 4.65
N THR A 7 -107.18 -5.68 3.96
CA THR A 7 -106.81 -6.63 2.88
C THR A 7 -105.33 -6.53 2.53
N ALA A 8 -104.77 -7.70 2.24
CA ALA A 8 -103.38 -7.97 1.91
C ALA A 8 -102.97 -7.46 0.51
N GLY A 9 -101.69 -7.16 0.36
CA GLY A 9 -101.04 -6.88 -0.92
C GLY A 9 -99.53 -7.05 -0.79
N MET A 10 -99.07 -8.30 -0.74
CA MET A 10 -97.66 -8.68 -0.82
C MET A 10 -97.19 -8.46 -2.26
N VAL A 11 -96.47 -7.35 -2.51
CA VAL A 11 -95.67 -7.18 -3.73
C VAL A 11 -94.25 -7.63 -3.40
N LEU A 12 -93.94 -8.84 -3.83
CA LEU A 12 -92.60 -9.40 -3.85
C LEU A 12 -91.80 -8.65 -4.92
N ALA A 13 -91.13 -7.55 -4.54
CA ALA A 13 -90.13 -6.92 -5.39
C ALA A 13 -88.87 -7.80 -5.34
N MET A 14 -88.72 -8.70 -6.31
CA MET A 14 -87.45 -9.31 -6.63
C MET A 14 -86.48 -8.21 -7.07
N THR A 15 -85.71 -7.68 -6.12
CA THR A 15 -84.44 -7.03 -6.45
C THR A 15 -83.53 -8.11 -7.00
N ALA A 16 -83.31 -8.10 -8.31
CA ALA A 16 -82.25 -8.84 -8.95
C ALA A 16 -80.94 -8.46 -8.23
N ALA A 17 -80.31 -9.42 -7.57
CA ALA A 17 -78.92 -9.29 -7.19
C ALA A 17 -78.13 -9.21 -8.50
N ALA A 18 -77.66 -8.01 -8.85
CA ALA A 18 -76.66 -7.87 -9.89
C ALA A 18 -75.45 -8.72 -9.46
N PRO A 19 -74.76 -9.40 -10.40
CA PRO A 19 -73.46 -9.99 -10.09
C PRO A 19 -72.58 -8.88 -9.53
N LEU A 20 -72.01 -9.07 -8.33
CA LEU A 20 -70.96 -8.20 -7.82
C LEU A 20 -69.83 -8.25 -8.85
N ALA A 21 -69.68 -7.19 -9.64
CA ALA A 21 -68.51 -7.00 -10.46
C ALA A 21 -67.29 -7.01 -9.53
N ALA A 22 -66.23 -7.69 -9.96
CA ALA A 22 -64.95 -7.70 -9.26
C ALA A 22 -64.52 -6.24 -9.03
N ALA A 23 -64.28 -5.84 -7.77
CA ALA A 23 -63.97 -4.46 -7.45
C ALA A 23 -62.52 -4.18 -7.86
N ASP A 24 -62.28 -3.09 -8.59
CA ASP A 24 -60.92 -2.68 -8.90
C ASP A 24 -60.21 -2.21 -7.64
N LEU A 25 -58.94 -2.57 -7.48
CA LEU A 25 -58.24 -2.40 -6.21
C LEU A 25 -57.03 -1.50 -6.41
N ALA A 26 -56.88 -0.53 -5.52
CA ALA A 26 -55.69 0.31 -5.50
C ALA A 26 -55.00 0.22 -4.15
N PHE A 27 -53.67 0.09 -4.14
CA PHE A 27 -52.83 0.18 -2.96
C PHE A 27 -52.00 1.46 -3.05
N VAL A 28 -52.19 2.39 -2.12
CA VAL A 28 -51.54 3.71 -2.15
C VAL A 28 -50.80 3.92 -0.84
N VAL A 29 -49.48 4.07 -0.89
CA VAL A 29 -48.70 4.47 0.27
C VAL A 29 -47.89 5.71 -0.07
N VAL A 30 -48.11 6.76 0.71
CA VAL A 30 -47.40 8.03 0.57
C VAL A 30 -46.84 8.43 1.93
N ASN A 31 -45.53 8.29 2.07
CA ASN A 31 -44.77 8.70 3.26
C ASN A 31 -43.90 9.91 2.91
N GLY A 32 -44.09 11.00 3.63
CA GLY A 32 -43.29 12.24 3.50
C GLY A 32 -42.71 12.73 4.82
N GLU A 33 -43.25 12.28 5.96
CA GLU A 33 -42.84 12.72 7.29
C GLU A 33 -41.85 11.72 7.93
N TYR A 34 -40.56 11.88 7.62
CA TYR A 34 -39.47 11.14 8.25
C TYR A 34 -38.73 12.04 9.25
N GLY A 35 -39.40 12.44 10.35
CA GLY A 35 -38.84 13.32 11.38
C GLY A 35 -39.77 14.45 11.85
N ALA A 36 -39.21 15.50 12.45
CA ALA A 36 -39.96 16.54 13.18
C ALA A 36 -40.54 17.69 12.33
N GLU A 37 -40.22 17.78 11.03
CA GLU A 37 -40.79 18.80 10.13
C GLU A 37 -41.62 18.15 9.02
N PRO A 38 -42.94 18.41 8.95
CA PRO A 38 -43.81 17.82 7.95
C PRO A 38 -43.68 18.49 6.56
N ASP A 39 -43.49 17.71 5.48
CA ASP A 39 -43.53 18.25 4.10
C ASP A 39 -44.99 18.40 3.63
N ILE A 40 -45.50 19.63 3.77
CA ILE A 40 -46.88 20.01 3.42
C ILE A 40 -47.23 19.69 1.94
N ARG A 41 -46.24 19.59 1.03
CA ARG A 41 -46.50 19.29 -0.39
C ARG A 41 -46.91 17.84 -0.63
N VAL A 42 -46.36 16.91 0.15
CA VAL A 42 -46.63 15.47 0.02
C VAL A 42 -48.06 15.14 0.47
N ARG A 43 -48.56 15.85 1.48
CA ARG A 43 -49.93 15.68 2.01
C ARG A 43 -51.02 15.97 0.99
N GLY A 44 -50.88 17.05 0.21
CA GLY A 44 -51.86 17.40 -0.83
C GLY A 44 -51.88 16.41 -2.01
N LEU A 45 -50.72 15.80 -2.31
CA LEU A 45 -50.59 14.80 -3.38
C LEU A 45 -51.26 13.46 -3.01
N SER A 46 -51.13 13.00 -1.76
CA SER A 46 -51.81 11.77 -1.28
C SER A 46 -53.33 11.86 -1.47
N GLU A 47 -53.94 12.95 -1.01
CA GLU A 47 -55.40 13.17 -1.12
C GLU A 47 -55.87 13.27 -2.58
N THR A 48 -55.02 13.83 -3.45
CA THR A 48 -55.32 13.93 -4.89
C THR A 48 -55.29 12.56 -5.57
N ILE A 49 -54.28 11.73 -5.27
CA ILE A 49 -54.14 10.37 -5.83
C ILE A 49 -55.28 9.47 -5.34
N GLU A 50 -55.58 9.50 -4.04
CA GLU A 50 -56.67 8.74 -3.43
C GLU A 50 -58.02 9.12 -4.08
N GLY A 51 -58.33 10.41 -4.17
CA GLY A 51 -59.58 10.89 -4.77
C GLY A 51 -59.73 10.52 -6.25
N ALA A 52 -58.67 10.66 -7.04
CA ALA A 52 -58.70 10.29 -8.47
C ALA A 52 -58.99 8.80 -8.68
N LEU A 53 -58.43 7.93 -7.83
CA LEU A 53 -58.65 6.48 -7.89
C LEU A 53 -60.08 6.10 -7.44
N GLU A 54 -60.58 6.72 -6.37
CA GLU A 54 -61.97 6.53 -5.92
C GLU A 54 -62.99 6.99 -6.97
N ASP A 55 -62.76 8.15 -7.60
CA ASP A 55 -63.59 8.68 -8.68
C ASP A 55 -63.58 7.77 -9.93
N ALA A 56 -62.46 7.09 -10.18
CA ALA A 56 -62.32 6.07 -11.23
C ALA A 56 -62.94 4.71 -10.85
N GLY A 57 -63.49 4.55 -9.64
CA GLY A 57 -64.19 3.36 -9.18
C GLY A 57 -63.32 2.32 -8.47
N PHE A 58 -62.06 2.66 -8.14
CA PHE A 58 -61.19 1.77 -7.37
C PHE A 58 -61.54 1.81 -5.89
N ARG A 59 -61.48 0.64 -5.25
CA ARG A 59 -61.41 0.54 -3.79
C ARG A 59 -59.96 0.78 -3.36
N VAL A 60 -59.73 1.89 -2.68
CA VAL A 60 -58.38 2.33 -2.29
C VAL A 60 -58.02 1.84 -0.88
N PHE A 61 -56.87 1.18 -0.78
CA PHE A 61 -56.18 0.84 0.46
C PHE A 61 -55.04 1.85 0.63
N ALA A 62 -55.32 2.94 1.35
CA ALA A 62 -54.39 4.06 1.50
C ALA A 62 -53.70 4.06 2.87
N GLY A 63 -52.38 4.29 2.87
CA GLY A 63 -51.57 4.51 4.05
C GLY A 63 -50.77 5.80 3.91
N ARG A 64 -50.97 6.74 4.84
CA ARG A 64 -50.26 8.02 4.87
C ARG A 64 -49.34 8.08 6.06
N ASP A 65 -48.08 8.46 5.81
CA ASP A 65 -47.03 8.54 6.83
C ASP A 65 -47.03 7.30 7.74
N ALA A 66 -47.23 6.15 7.11
CA ALA A 66 -47.54 4.90 7.76
C ALA A 66 -46.26 4.24 8.29
N THR A 67 -46.40 3.62 9.45
CA THR A 67 -45.31 2.82 10.04
C THR A 67 -45.11 1.52 9.26
N GLY A 68 -43.93 0.90 9.37
CA GLY A 68 -43.65 -0.41 8.78
C GLY A 68 -44.73 -1.45 9.07
N PRO A 69 -45.09 -1.69 10.36
CA PRO A 69 -46.19 -2.60 10.72
C PRO A 69 -47.55 -2.15 10.17
N GLY A 70 -47.80 -0.83 10.10
CA GLY A 70 -49.03 -0.28 9.54
C GLY A 70 -49.17 -0.58 8.04
N MET A 71 -48.10 -0.35 7.28
CA MET A 71 -48.03 -0.66 5.85
C MET A 71 -48.16 -2.16 5.58
N GLN A 72 -47.50 -3.01 6.39
CA GLN A 72 -47.60 -4.46 6.25
C GLN A 72 -49.02 -4.97 6.50
N LYS A 73 -49.71 -4.42 7.52
CA LYS A 73 -51.12 -4.73 7.77
C LYS A 73 -52.00 -4.32 6.59
N LEU A 74 -51.82 -3.11 6.07
CA LEU A 74 -52.56 -2.62 4.91
C LEU A 74 -52.32 -3.48 3.66
N ALA A 75 -51.07 -3.88 3.42
CA ALA A 75 -50.71 -4.75 2.30
C ALA A 75 -51.35 -6.15 2.43
N ALA A 76 -51.47 -6.68 3.65
CA ALA A 76 -52.16 -7.94 3.90
C ALA A 76 -53.67 -7.84 3.63
N GLU A 77 -54.32 -6.73 4.05
CA GLU A 77 -55.73 -6.47 3.75
C GLU A 77 -55.98 -6.30 2.24
N PHE A 78 -55.07 -5.62 1.54
CA PHE A 78 -55.10 -5.50 0.08
C PHE A 78 -54.92 -6.85 -0.62
N ALA A 79 -53.93 -7.66 -0.21
CA ALA A 79 -53.70 -8.99 -0.77
C ALA A 79 -54.93 -9.90 -0.60
N GLN A 80 -55.56 -9.87 0.57
CA GLN A 80 -56.79 -10.61 0.83
C GLN A 80 -57.93 -10.17 -0.11
N ALA A 81 -58.10 -8.86 -0.33
CA ALA A 81 -59.11 -8.36 -1.25
C ALA A 81 -58.84 -8.77 -2.72
N VAL A 82 -57.56 -8.85 -3.12
CA VAL A 82 -57.17 -9.37 -4.44
C VAL A 82 -57.55 -10.84 -4.58
N GLU A 83 -57.30 -11.68 -3.58
CA GLU A 83 -57.67 -13.10 -3.61
C GLU A 83 -59.20 -13.33 -3.65
N GLU A 84 -59.98 -12.44 -3.04
CA GLU A 84 -61.45 -12.49 -3.03
C GLU A 84 -62.08 -12.10 -4.38
N GLY A 85 -61.37 -11.34 -5.22
CA GLY A 85 -61.84 -10.86 -6.53
C GLY A 85 -61.05 -11.43 -7.70
N GLY A 86 -61.66 -12.24 -8.56
CA GLY A 86 -60.94 -12.99 -9.60
C GLY A 86 -60.56 -12.21 -10.87
N ASP A 87 -61.03 -10.97 -11.05
CA ASP A 87 -60.88 -10.19 -12.30
C ASP A 87 -60.72 -8.70 -11.98
N ASN A 88 -59.83 -8.39 -11.03
CA ASN A 88 -59.62 -7.02 -10.54
C ASN A 88 -58.57 -6.28 -11.38
N ARG A 89 -58.80 -5.01 -11.71
CA ARG A 89 -57.72 -4.12 -12.14
C ARG A 89 -56.94 -3.64 -10.93
N ILE A 90 -55.62 -3.59 -11.03
CA ILE A 90 -54.74 -3.31 -9.90
C ILE A 90 -53.88 -2.07 -10.17
N VAL A 91 -53.94 -1.10 -9.24
CA VAL A 91 -53.02 0.04 -9.21
C VAL A 91 -52.24 0.02 -7.90
N VAL A 92 -50.92 0.11 -7.96
CA VAL A 92 -50.06 0.24 -6.79
C VAL A 92 -49.29 1.54 -6.92
N VAL A 93 -49.39 2.43 -5.94
CA VAL A 93 -48.64 3.70 -5.90
C VAL A 93 -47.83 3.75 -4.62
N LEU A 94 -46.51 3.83 -4.75
CA LEU A 94 -45.58 3.87 -3.62
C LEU A 94 -44.73 5.13 -3.68
N SER A 95 -44.75 5.91 -2.60
CA SER A 95 -43.92 7.10 -2.42
C SER A 95 -43.35 7.16 -1.01
N GLY A 96 -42.05 7.39 -0.90
CA GLY A 96 -41.33 7.48 0.37
C GLY A 96 -39.86 7.11 0.26
N HIS A 97 -39.15 7.06 1.39
CA HIS A 97 -37.76 6.61 1.43
C HIS A 97 -37.67 5.12 1.15
N MET A 98 -36.73 4.75 0.28
CA MET A 98 -36.55 3.38 -0.16
C MET A 98 -35.16 2.87 0.24
N ALA A 99 -35.06 1.57 0.48
CA ALA A 99 -33.81 0.88 0.76
C ALA A 99 -33.69 -0.39 -0.08
N GLN A 100 -32.50 -0.65 -0.60
CA GLN A 100 -32.18 -1.86 -1.33
C GLN A 100 -31.54 -2.89 -0.40
N GLY A 101 -32.21 -4.03 -0.21
CA GLY A 101 -31.66 -5.18 0.51
C GLY A 101 -31.41 -6.38 -0.43
N ALA A 102 -30.92 -7.48 0.13
CA ALA A 102 -30.67 -8.73 -0.61
C ALA A 102 -31.95 -9.33 -1.23
N GLY A 103 -33.11 -9.12 -0.60
CA GLY A 103 -34.41 -9.60 -1.07
C GLY A 103 -35.14 -8.63 -2.03
N GLY A 104 -34.50 -7.53 -2.42
CA GLY A 104 -35.09 -6.50 -3.26
C GLY A 104 -35.33 -5.16 -2.54
N PRO A 105 -36.07 -4.25 -3.19
CA PRO A 105 -36.43 -2.94 -2.65
C PRO A 105 -37.45 -3.00 -1.51
N TRP A 106 -37.24 -2.13 -0.52
CA TRP A 106 -38.10 -1.91 0.63
C TRP A 106 -38.54 -0.45 0.69
N LEU A 107 -39.81 -0.22 1.02
CA LEU A 107 -40.35 1.10 1.35
C LEU A 107 -40.30 1.29 2.87
N LEU A 108 -39.55 2.28 3.35
CA LEU A 108 -39.33 2.53 4.78
C LEU A 108 -40.55 3.20 5.42
N GLY A 109 -40.92 2.73 6.61
CA GLY A 109 -41.90 3.39 7.47
C GLY A 109 -41.35 4.67 8.09
N THR A 110 -42.24 5.54 8.54
CA THR A 110 -41.89 6.84 9.13
C THR A 110 -41.11 6.74 10.45
N GLU A 111 -41.18 5.59 11.13
CA GLU A 111 -40.44 5.27 12.36
C GLU A 111 -39.06 4.65 12.12
N ALA A 112 -38.64 4.47 10.87
CA ALA A 112 -37.38 3.81 10.55
C ALA A 112 -36.16 4.70 10.89
N GLU A 113 -35.48 4.41 12.00
CA GLU A 113 -34.22 5.05 12.40
C GLU A 113 -33.04 4.13 12.09
N ALA A 114 -32.31 4.40 11.00
CA ALA A 114 -31.12 3.64 10.60
C ALA A 114 -31.30 2.11 10.55
N PRO A 115 -32.33 1.57 9.87
CA PRO A 115 -32.57 0.14 9.81
C PRO A 115 -31.40 -0.59 9.11
N ASP A 116 -31.02 -1.75 9.62
CA ASP A 116 -30.04 -2.65 8.99
C ASP A 116 -30.73 -3.82 8.26
N ALA A 117 -29.94 -4.64 7.56
CA ALA A 117 -30.47 -5.77 6.79
C ALA A 117 -31.24 -6.81 7.63
N PHE A 118 -31.05 -6.86 8.95
CA PHE A 118 -31.73 -7.79 9.85
C PHE A 118 -33.00 -7.17 10.47
N GLY A 119 -32.99 -5.86 10.73
CA GLY A 119 -34.10 -5.13 11.35
C GLY A 119 -35.12 -4.55 10.36
N VAL A 120 -34.75 -4.37 9.08
CA VAL A 120 -35.60 -3.72 8.06
C VAL A 120 -36.99 -4.36 7.92
N GLY A 121 -37.09 -5.68 8.07
CA GLY A 121 -38.35 -6.41 7.95
C GLY A 121 -39.41 -6.04 9.00
N GLY A 122 -39.03 -5.41 10.11
CA GLY A 122 -39.98 -4.95 11.13
C GLY A 122 -40.50 -3.52 10.92
N VAL A 123 -39.79 -2.70 10.13
CA VAL A 123 -40.01 -1.25 10.00
C VAL A 123 -40.18 -0.79 8.55
N ALA A 124 -40.29 -1.73 7.61
CA ALA A 124 -40.42 -1.45 6.18
C ALA A 124 -41.34 -2.45 5.48
N LEU A 125 -41.83 -2.07 4.30
CA LEU A 125 -42.67 -2.90 3.44
C LEU A 125 -41.85 -3.42 2.25
N PRO A 126 -41.76 -4.74 2.01
CA PRO A 126 -41.09 -5.27 0.83
C PRO A 126 -41.94 -4.99 -0.41
N VAL A 127 -41.33 -4.43 -1.46
CA VAL A 127 -42.06 -4.04 -2.68
C VAL A 127 -42.23 -5.21 -3.66
N ALA A 128 -41.31 -6.18 -3.64
CA ALA A 128 -41.38 -7.34 -4.54
C ALA A 128 -42.67 -8.17 -4.37
N PRO A 129 -43.16 -8.49 -3.15
CA PRO A 129 -44.46 -9.14 -2.97
C PRO A 129 -45.64 -8.35 -3.52
N LEU A 130 -45.65 -7.01 -3.41
CA LEU A 130 -46.71 -6.18 -4.01
C LEU A 130 -46.71 -6.27 -5.53
N ALA A 131 -45.53 -6.25 -6.16
CA ALA A 131 -45.43 -6.43 -7.60
C ALA A 131 -45.93 -7.83 -8.04
N GLN A 132 -45.71 -8.86 -7.23
CA GLN A 132 -46.22 -10.21 -7.51
C GLN A 132 -47.74 -10.31 -7.31
N ILE A 133 -48.29 -9.61 -6.32
CA ILE A 133 -49.75 -9.49 -6.16
C ILE A 133 -50.34 -8.78 -7.39
N ALA A 134 -49.70 -7.70 -7.86
CA ALA A 134 -50.12 -7.01 -9.09
C ALA A 134 -50.05 -7.93 -10.33
N ALA A 135 -49.09 -8.86 -10.38
CA ALA A 135 -48.96 -9.82 -11.47
C ALA A 135 -50.11 -10.84 -11.58
N THR A 136 -50.97 -10.94 -10.56
CA THR A 136 -52.20 -11.75 -10.62
C THR A 136 -53.25 -11.18 -11.59
N ALA A 137 -53.12 -9.90 -11.98
CA ALA A 137 -53.95 -9.22 -12.97
C ALA A 137 -53.12 -8.87 -14.24
N PRO A 138 -52.64 -9.87 -15.01
CA PRO A 138 -51.74 -9.62 -16.13
C PRO A 138 -52.41 -8.78 -17.22
N GLY A 139 -51.73 -7.70 -17.63
CA GLY A 139 -52.24 -6.74 -18.61
C GLY A 139 -53.26 -5.74 -18.06
N GLN A 140 -53.56 -5.79 -16.76
CA GLN A 140 -54.50 -4.91 -16.05
C GLN A 140 -53.90 -4.36 -14.74
N ALA A 141 -52.57 -4.36 -14.64
CA ALA A 141 -51.84 -3.98 -13.44
C ALA A 141 -50.81 -2.89 -13.74
N VAL A 142 -50.84 -1.83 -12.92
CA VAL A 142 -49.88 -0.72 -12.96
C VAL A 142 -49.25 -0.54 -11.60
N VAL A 143 -47.93 -0.56 -11.54
CA VAL A 143 -47.14 -0.28 -10.34
C VAL A 143 -46.35 1.01 -10.58
N MET A 144 -46.61 2.02 -9.76
CA MET A 144 -46.01 3.36 -9.81
C MET A 144 -45.15 3.58 -8.58
N ILE A 145 -43.89 3.93 -8.77
CA ILE A 145 -42.93 4.11 -7.67
C ILE A 145 -42.25 5.46 -7.83
N ALA A 146 -42.43 6.32 -6.82
CA ALA A 146 -41.85 7.65 -6.84
C ALA A 146 -40.32 7.59 -6.64
N ASP A 147 -39.60 8.35 -7.48
CA ASP A 147 -38.19 8.66 -7.30
C ASP A 147 -38.08 9.66 -6.13
N THR A 148 -37.77 9.16 -4.94
CA THR A 148 -37.53 10.02 -3.77
C THR A 148 -36.03 10.26 -3.64
N PRO A 149 -35.53 11.49 -3.79
CA PRO A 149 -34.13 11.80 -3.51
C PRO A 149 -33.94 11.81 -1.98
N GLY A 150 -33.41 10.73 -1.41
CA GLY A 150 -33.36 10.58 0.05
C GLY A 150 -32.11 9.88 0.58
N ASN A 151 -31.27 10.63 1.28
CA ASN A 151 -30.25 10.15 2.21
C ASN A 151 -30.93 9.56 3.47
N ALA A 152 -31.67 8.47 3.33
CA ALA A 152 -32.09 7.70 4.49
C ALA A 152 -30.80 7.20 5.18
N GLU A 153 -30.64 7.48 6.47
CA GLU A 153 -29.60 6.82 7.25
C GLU A 153 -29.95 5.34 7.26
N LEU A 154 -29.04 4.49 6.77
CA LEU A 154 -29.23 3.05 6.68
C LEU A 154 -28.10 2.34 7.42
N GLY A 155 -28.47 1.28 8.13
CA GLY A 155 -27.56 0.38 8.78
C GLY A 155 -26.86 -0.57 7.80
N ARG A 156 -26.05 -1.48 8.34
CA ARG A 156 -25.24 -2.40 7.53
C ARG A 156 -26.11 -3.32 6.66
N GLY A 157 -25.72 -3.47 5.39
CA GLY A 157 -26.33 -4.42 4.45
C GLY A 157 -27.56 -3.90 3.71
N LEU A 158 -27.92 -2.62 3.87
CA LEU A 158 -28.87 -1.92 3.02
C LEU A 158 -28.16 -0.83 2.22
N LEU A 159 -28.63 -0.57 1.00
CA LEU A 159 -28.15 0.54 0.17
C LEU A 159 -29.27 1.56 -0.03
N ALA A 160 -28.94 2.85 -0.03
CA ALA A 160 -29.91 3.92 -0.29
C ALA A 160 -30.28 4.00 -1.78
N GLU A 161 -29.38 3.56 -2.66
CA GLU A 161 -29.65 3.44 -4.09
C GLU A 161 -30.48 2.18 -4.38
N VAL A 162 -31.71 2.42 -4.83
CA VAL A 162 -32.61 1.36 -5.27
C VAL A 162 -32.24 0.95 -6.70
N GLN A 163 -31.97 -0.34 -6.89
CA GLN A 163 -31.77 -0.88 -8.24
C GLN A 163 -33.10 -0.89 -9.00
N ALA A 164 -33.03 -0.82 -10.33
CA ALA A 164 -34.22 -0.88 -11.18
C ALA A 164 -35.03 -2.14 -10.87
N ILE A 165 -36.32 -1.95 -10.59
CA ILE A 165 -37.22 -3.05 -10.23
C ILE A 165 -37.57 -3.79 -11.51
N THR A 166 -37.30 -5.10 -11.55
CA THR A 166 -37.73 -5.92 -12.68
C THR A 166 -39.22 -6.15 -12.57
N ALA A 167 -39.99 -5.62 -13.52
CA ALA A 167 -41.43 -5.81 -13.56
C ALA A 167 -41.78 -7.29 -13.83
N PRO A 168 -42.68 -7.91 -13.04
CA PRO A 168 -43.23 -9.22 -13.37
C PRO A 168 -43.96 -9.22 -14.72
N GLN A 169 -44.12 -10.39 -15.34
CA GLN A 169 -44.84 -10.50 -16.61
C GLN A 169 -46.28 -9.98 -16.49
N GLY A 170 -46.70 -9.16 -17.45
CA GLY A 170 -48.04 -8.57 -17.47
C GLY A 170 -48.22 -7.33 -16.59
N VAL A 171 -47.21 -6.88 -15.85
CA VAL A 171 -47.28 -5.68 -15.02
C VAL A 171 -46.60 -4.50 -15.71
N THR A 172 -47.27 -3.35 -15.76
CA THR A 172 -46.67 -2.09 -16.21
C THR A 172 -46.00 -1.43 -15.03
N LEU A 173 -44.70 -1.15 -15.11
CA LEU A 173 -43.96 -0.41 -14.09
C LEU A 173 -43.73 1.03 -14.56
N VAL A 174 -44.00 2.00 -13.69
CA VAL A 174 -43.78 3.42 -13.93
C VAL A 174 -42.96 3.99 -12.77
N GLN A 175 -41.85 4.66 -13.07
CA GLN A 175 -40.97 5.26 -12.06
C GLN A 175 -40.68 6.72 -12.41
N GLY A 176 -40.63 7.62 -11.43
CA GLY A 176 -40.35 9.04 -11.67
C GLY A 176 -40.75 9.94 -10.50
N PRO A 177 -40.61 11.27 -10.61
CA PRO A 177 -40.98 12.19 -9.54
C PRO A 177 -42.46 12.04 -9.15
N VAL A 178 -42.78 12.11 -7.85
CA VAL A 178 -44.14 11.89 -7.34
C VAL A 178 -45.19 12.83 -7.96
N SER A 179 -44.82 14.06 -8.29
CA SER A 179 -45.69 15.01 -8.99
C SER A 179 -46.05 14.52 -10.39
N ASP A 180 -45.05 14.11 -11.17
CA ASP A 180 -45.22 13.67 -12.55
C ASP A 180 -45.99 12.35 -12.60
N LEU A 181 -45.84 11.50 -11.57
CA LEU A 181 -46.62 10.27 -11.42
C LEU A 181 -48.08 10.54 -11.07
N ALA A 182 -48.38 11.52 -10.23
CA ALA A 182 -49.75 11.89 -9.88
C ALA A 182 -50.50 12.47 -11.09
N ASP A 183 -49.82 13.33 -11.86
CA ASP A 183 -50.34 13.89 -13.11
C ASP A 183 -50.58 12.77 -14.14
N LEU A 184 -49.59 11.91 -14.37
CA LEU A 184 -49.73 10.77 -15.29
C LEU A 184 -50.83 9.78 -14.87
N LEU A 185 -51.01 9.55 -13.57
CA LEU A 185 -52.07 8.68 -13.06
C LEU A 185 -53.44 9.23 -13.49
N SER A 186 -53.67 10.52 -13.28
CA SER A 186 -54.96 11.18 -13.51
C SER A 186 -55.22 11.45 -14.99
N ASP A 187 -54.22 11.93 -15.72
CA ASP A 187 -54.35 12.43 -17.09
C ASP A 187 -54.20 11.34 -18.15
N ALA A 188 -53.67 10.17 -17.78
CA ALA A 188 -53.32 9.13 -18.73
C ALA A 188 -53.74 7.71 -18.28
N VAL A 189 -53.30 7.28 -17.09
CA VAL A 189 -53.53 5.90 -16.63
C VAL A 189 -55.01 5.62 -16.33
N LEU A 190 -55.70 6.59 -15.72
CA LEU A 190 -57.13 6.53 -15.38
C LEU A 190 -58.03 7.06 -16.51
N VAL A 191 -57.49 7.31 -17.71
CA VAL A 191 -58.28 7.71 -18.87
C VAL A 191 -58.76 6.46 -19.64
N PRO A 192 -60.08 6.26 -19.79
CA PRO A 192 -60.62 5.12 -20.53
C PRO A 192 -60.11 5.05 -21.98
N GLY A 193 -59.60 3.88 -22.37
CA GLY A 193 -59.14 3.62 -23.75
C GLY A 193 -57.70 4.05 -24.05
N MET A 194 -56.97 4.61 -23.08
CA MET A 194 -55.55 4.92 -23.26
C MET A 194 -54.68 3.65 -23.17
N SER A 195 -53.80 3.41 -24.14
CA SER A 195 -52.89 2.24 -24.13
C SER A 195 -51.64 2.49 -23.29
N TYR A 196 -51.04 1.42 -22.75
CA TYR A 196 -49.80 1.51 -21.96
C TYR A 196 -48.63 2.10 -22.76
N SER A 197 -48.56 1.86 -24.08
CA SER A 197 -47.58 2.53 -24.93
C SER A 197 -47.85 4.05 -25.07
N GLY A 198 -49.12 4.45 -25.05
CA GLY A 198 -49.56 5.84 -25.14
C GLY A 198 -49.11 6.67 -23.93
N LEU A 199 -48.94 6.02 -22.77
CA LEU A 199 -48.41 6.66 -21.56
C LEU A 199 -47.03 7.31 -21.79
N SER A 200 -46.22 6.77 -22.70
CA SER A 200 -44.90 7.36 -23.01
C SER A 200 -44.98 8.75 -23.66
N GLY A 201 -46.11 9.09 -24.29
CA GLY A 201 -46.36 10.41 -24.89
C GLY A 201 -46.81 11.46 -23.88
N GLU A 202 -47.54 11.04 -22.84
CA GLU A 202 -48.04 11.88 -21.75
C GLU A 202 -47.05 11.96 -20.57
N ALA A 203 -46.13 11.00 -20.47
CA ALA A 203 -45.12 10.93 -19.43
C ALA A 203 -44.11 12.08 -19.51
N GLY A 204 -43.88 12.75 -18.38
CA GLY A 204 -42.80 13.73 -18.24
C GLY A 204 -41.42 13.13 -18.53
N ARG A 205 -40.45 13.96 -18.92
CA ARG A 205 -39.08 13.51 -19.31
C ARG A 205 -38.34 12.72 -18.22
N ALA A 206 -38.74 12.87 -16.96
CA ALA A 206 -38.16 12.18 -15.82
C ALA A 206 -38.83 10.83 -15.52
N VAL A 207 -39.95 10.51 -16.16
CA VAL A 207 -40.70 9.27 -15.96
C VAL A 207 -40.16 8.16 -16.86
N ARG A 208 -39.95 6.99 -16.27
CA ARG A 208 -39.47 5.77 -16.93
C ARG A 208 -40.56 4.72 -16.90
N LEU A 209 -40.86 4.16 -18.07
CA LEU A 209 -41.79 3.03 -18.20
C LEU A 209 -41.01 1.73 -18.42
N GLY A 210 -41.48 0.64 -17.83
CA GLY A 210 -40.91 -0.69 -17.97
C GLY A 210 -41.97 -1.78 -17.84
N GLY A 211 -41.58 -3.03 -18.09
CA GLY A 211 -42.50 -4.17 -18.02
C GLY A 211 -43.44 -4.28 -19.22
N PHE A 212 -44.71 -4.57 -18.97
CA PHE A 212 -45.72 -4.82 -20.00
C PHE A 212 -46.24 -3.52 -20.65
N VAL A 213 -45.54 -3.02 -21.66
CA VAL A 213 -45.94 -1.81 -22.40
C VAL A 213 -46.65 -2.20 -23.71
N SER A 214 -47.97 -2.41 -23.64
CA SER A 214 -48.80 -2.82 -24.79
C SER A 214 -49.27 -1.63 -25.65
N PRO A 215 -49.25 -1.74 -26.99
CA PRO A 215 -49.79 -0.71 -27.88
C PRO A 215 -51.32 -0.67 -27.96
N VAL A 216 -51.99 -1.74 -27.55
CA VAL A 216 -53.44 -1.94 -27.73
C VAL A 216 -54.20 -2.14 -26.43
N THR A 217 -53.49 -2.35 -25.32
CA THR A 217 -54.05 -2.62 -23.99
C THR A 217 -53.75 -1.45 -23.06
N GLY A 218 -54.72 -1.08 -22.24
CA GLY A 218 -54.64 -0.06 -21.20
C GLY A 218 -55.32 -0.51 -19.93
N LEU A 219 -55.17 0.26 -18.85
CA LEU A 219 -55.74 -0.09 -17.55
C LEU A 219 -57.28 -0.04 -17.57
N LEU A 220 -57.86 1.00 -18.16
CA LEU A 220 -59.31 1.14 -18.30
C LEU A 220 -59.73 0.85 -19.75
N PRO A 221 -60.67 -0.08 -19.99
CA PRO A 221 -61.16 -0.35 -21.33
C PRO A 221 -61.87 0.90 -21.89
N GLY A 222 -61.64 1.21 -23.16
CA GLY A 222 -62.37 2.28 -23.85
C GLY A 222 -63.85 1.92 -24.00
N ALA A 223 -64.72 2.94 -24.00
CA ALA A 223 -66.17 2.77 -24.09
C ALA A 223 -66.65 1.97 -25.34
N ASP A 224 -65.79 1.83 -26.36
CA ASP A 224 -66.08 1.11 -27.61
C ASP A 224 -65.60 -0.35 -27.65
N GLN A 225 -65.00 -0.89 -26.57
CA GLN A 225 -64.46 -2.27 -26.57
C GLN A 225 -65.41 -3.33 -25.98
N ALA A 226 -66.64 -2.98 -25.61
CA ALA A 226 -67.62 -3.94 -25.09
C ALA A 226 -68.30 -4.82 -26.16
N MET A 227 -67.98 -4.67 -27.46
CA MET A 227 -68.60 -5.52 -28.49
C MET A 227 -67.81 -5.55 -29.81
N ALA A 228 -66.83 -6.46 -29.95
CA ALA A 228 -66.38 -6.94 -31.26
C ALA A 228 -65.67 -8.31 -31.15
N PRO A 229 -65.95 -9.28 -32.04
CA PRO A 229 -65.33 -10.61 -32.03
C PRO A 229 -63.90 -10.58 -32.57
N ALA A 230 -63.13 -11.63 -32.24
CA ALA A 230 -61.74 -11.86 -32.61
C ALA A 230 -61.40 -11.46 -34.07
N PRO A 231 -60.23 -10.82 -34.32
CA PRO A 231 -59.85 -10.44 -35.67
C PRO A 231 -59.33 -11.66 -36.46
N ALA A 232 -59.89 -11.86 -37.65
CA ALA A 232 -59.32 -12.68 -38.71
C ALA A 232 -58.10 -11.95 -39.34
N PRO A 233 -57.15 -12.68 -39.97
CA PRO A 233 -55.81 -12.18 -40.26
C PRO A 233 -55.79 -11.18 -41.42
N ALA A 234 -55.04 -10.09 -41.25
CA ALA A 234 -54.66 -9.16 -42.31
C ALA A 234 -53.44 -9.70 -43.10
N PRO A 235 -53.18 -9.20 -44.33
CA PRO A 235 -52.43 -9.91 -45.36
C PRO A 235 -50.92 -9.93 -45.10
N ALA A 236 -50.27 -10.99 -45.58
CA ALA A 236 -48.85 -11.23 -45.44
C ALA A 236 -47.98 -10.10 -46.04
N PRO A 237 -46.90 -9.67 -45.36
CA PRO A 237 -45.75 -9.08 -46.02
C PRO A 237 -44.84 -10.20 -46.56
N ASP A 238 -44.22 -10.02 -47.71
CA ASP A 238 -43.15 -10.92 -48.18
C ASP A 238 -42.06 -10.13 -48.94
N PRO A 239 -40.77 -10.54 -48.93
CA PRO A 239 -40.14 -11.54 -48.05
C PRO A 239 -38.86 -11.00 -47.35
N GLN A 240 -38.49 -11.57 -46.19
CA GLN A 240 -37.09 -11.98 -45.86
C GLN A 240 -36.82 -12.42 -44.40
N VAL A 241 -37.83 -12.62 -43.55
CA VAL A 241 -37.58 -13.37 -42.30
C VAL A 241 -37.90 -14.84 -42.58
N ASP A 242 -36.89 -15.68 -42.77
CA ASP A 242 -37.08 -17.12 -42.64
C ASP A 242 -37.65 -17.35 -41.24
N THR A 243 -38.89 -17.83 -41.16
CA THR A 243 -39.57 -18.08 -39.87
C THR A 243 -38.75 -19.05 -39.01
N GLY A 244 -37.91 -19.88 -39.63
CA GLY A 244 -36.93 -20.73 -38.97
C GLY A 244 -35.70 -19.99 -38.42
N GLU A 245 -35.25 -18.91 -39.07
CA GLU A 245 -34.15 -18.06 -38.58
C GLU A 245 -34.60 -17.26 -37.35
N LEU A 246 -35.79 -16.64 -37.39
CA LEU A 246 -36.35 -15.89 -36.26
C LEU A 246 -36.57 -16.77 -35.03
N ALA A 247 -37.10 -17.98 -35.20
CA ALA A 247 -37.29 -18.93 -34.10
C ALA A 247 -35.94 -19.36 -33.48
N TYR A 248 -34.92 -19.59 -34.31
CA TYR A 248 -33.58 -19.95 -33.83
C TYR A 248 -32.89 -18.78 -33.13
N TRP A 249 -33.06 -17.56 -33.66
CA TRP A 249 -32.55 -16.33 -33.06
C TRP A 249 -33.18 -16.08 -31.69
N ASN A 250 -34.50 -16.17 -31.55
CA ASN A 250 -35.18 -16.01 -30.26
C ASN A 250 -34.68 -17.05 -29.24
N ALA A 251 -34.54 -18.32 -29.64
CA ALA A 251 -33.98 -19.34 -28.76
C ALA A 251 -32.52 -19.06 -28.35
N ALA A 252 -31.70 -18.50 -29.25
CA ALA A 252 -30.33 -18.10 -28.94
C ALA A 252 -30.28 -16.90 -27.96
N GLN A 253 -31.20 -15.95 -28.09
CA GLN A 253 -31.35 -14.83 -27.16
C GLN A 253 -31.84 -15.29 -25.77
N ASP A 254 -32.83 -16.18 -25.72
CA ASP A 254 -33.37 -16.74 -24.47
C ASP A 254 -32.29 -17.47 -23.66
N MET A 255 -31.37 -18.16 -24.34
CA MET A 255 -30.21 -18.79 -23.70
C MET A 255 -29.18 -17.77 -23.22
N GLY A 256 -29.05 -16.61 -23.88
CA GLY A 256 -28.18 -15.51 -23.46
C GLY A 256 -26.68 -15.83 -23.37
N THR A 257 -26.21 -16.91 -24.02
CA THR A 257 -24.81 -17.37 -23.94
C THR A 257 -24.06 -17.16 -25.25
N ALA A 258 -22.75 -16.95 -25.14
CA ALA A 258 -21.88 -16.80 -26.32
C ALA A 258 -21.93 -18.04 -27.23
N ASP A 259 -22.05 -19.24 -26.67
CA ASP A 259 -22.14 -20.50 -27.41
C ASP A 259 -23.45 -20.64 -28.20
N ALA A 260 -24.58 -20.19 -27.64
CA ALA A 260 -25.86 -20.18 -28.33
C ALA A 260 -25.86 -19.22 -29.52
N LEU A 261 -25.29 -18.02 -29.33
CA LEU A 261 -25.13 -17.02 -30.39
C LEU A 261 -24.11 -17.47 -31.46
N GLN A 262 -23.05 -18.18 -31.08
CA GLN A 262 -22.09 -18.76 -32.01
C GLN A 262 -22.72 -19.87 -32.85
N SER A 263 -23.60 -20.67 -32.25
CA SER A 263 -24.37 -21.71 -32.95
C SER A 263 -25.32 -21.11 -33.99
N TYR A 264 -25.96 -19.98 -33.65
CA TYR A 264 -26.74 -19.18 -34.60
C TYR A 264 -25.87 -18.69 -35.78
N LEU A 265 -24.70 -18.11 -35.52
CA LEU A 265 -23.77 -17.65 -36.56
C LEU A 265 -23.23 -18.78 -37.46
N ASN A 266 -23.04 -19.98 -36.92
CA ASN A 266 -22.61 -21.13 -37.70
C ASN A 266 -23.71 -21.62 -38.65
N ARG A 267 -24.99 -21.51 -38.23
CA ARG A 267 -26.16 -21.93 -39.01
C ARG A 267 -26.59 -20.88 -40.04
N TYR A 268 -26.51 -19.61 -39.67
CA TYR A 268 -26.93 -18.46 -40.49
C TYR A 268 -25.80 -17.40 -40.56
N PRO A 269 -24.69 -17.69 -41.27
CA PRO A 269 -23.51 -16.82 -41.29
C PRO A 269 -23.73 -15.45 -41.94
N GLU A 270 -24.68 -15.36 -42.89
CA GLU A 270 -25.15 -14.13 -43.53
C GLU A 270 -26.62 -13.80 -43.15
N GLY A 271 -27.12 -14.35 -42.04
CA GLY A 271 -28.47 -14.10 -41.54
C GLY A 271 -28.70 -12.64 -41.11
N GLN A 272 -29.95 -12.22 -41.05
CA GLN A 272 -30.33 -10.83 -40.73
C GLN A 272 -29.85 -10.40 -39.33
N PHE A 273 -29.81 -11.33 -38.36
CA PHE A 273 -29.31 -11.05 -37.01
C PHE A 273 -27.82 -11.39 -36.83
N ALA A 274 -27.08 -11.73 -37.90
CA ALA A 274 -25.66 -12.07 -37.78
C ALA A 274 -24.81 -10.91 -37.25
N GLY A 275 -25.16 -9.66 -37.59
CA GLY A 275 -24.53 -8.47 -37.02
C GLY A 275 -24.78 -8.34 -35.51
N ASP A 276 -26.01 -8.60 -35.07
CA ASP A 276 -26.41 -8.51 -33.67
C ASP A 276 -25.79 -9.62 -32.82
N ALA A 277 -25.81 -10.85 -33.33
CA ALA A 277 -25.17 -11.99 -32.68
C ALA A 277 -23.68 -11.75 -32.43
N ARG A 278 -22.94 -11.19 -33.42
CA ARG A 278 -21.52 -10.85 -33.26
C ARG A 278 -21.31 -9.77 -32.19
N ARG A 279 -22.16 -8.74 -32.15
CA ARG A 279 -22.09 -7.69 -31.13
C ARG A 279 -22.38 -8.24 -29.74
N MET A 280 -23.41 -9.07 -29.59
CA MET A 280 -23.76 -9.69 -28.30
C MET A 280 -22.67 -10.65 -27.81
N ILE A 281 -22.05 -11.43 -28.70
CA ILE A 281 -20.90 -12.27 -28.33
C ILE A 281 -19.74 -11.41 -27.82
N GLU A 282 -19.44 -10.30 -28.49
CA GLU A 282 -18.41 -9.38 -28.03
C GLU A 282 -18.77 -8.76 -26.67
N ASP A 283 -20.01 -8.29 -26.49
CA ASP A 283 -20.47 -7.71 -25.23
C ASP A 283 -20.41 -8.71 -24.07
N LEU A 284 -20.74 -9.98 -24.31
CA LEU A 284 -20.65 -11.07 -23.33
C LEU A 284 -19.19 -11.40 -23.01
N LYS A 285 -18.29 -11.38 -23.99
CA LYS A 285 -16.84 -11.56 -23.76
C LYS A 285 -16.23 -10.41 -22.97
N GLN A 286 -16.72 -9.19 -23.20
CA GLN A 286 -16.25 -7.97 -22.51
C GLN A 286 -16.96 -7.76 -21.15
N ALA A 287 -18.05 -8.48 -20.86
CA ALA A 287 -18.80 -8.30 -19.62
C ALA A 287 -17.97 -8.57 -18.35
N PRO A 288 -17.17 -9.65 -18.24
CA PRO A 288 -16.32 -9.88 -17.08
C PRO A 288 -15.27 -8.78 -16.89
N LEU A 289 -14.68 -8.29 -17.99
CA LEU A 289 -13.71 -7.20 -17.95
C LEU A 289 -14.35 -5.90 -17.41
N ARG A 290 -15.53 -5.52 -17.93
CA ARG A 290 -16.27 -4.34 -17.47
C ARG A 290 -16.67 -4.46 -16.01
N GLN A 291 -17.14 -5.64 -15.58
CA GLN A 291 -17.47 -5.90 -14.18
C GLN A 291 -16.24 -5.81 -13.28
N ALA A 292 -15.10 -6.36 -13.68
CA ALA A 292 -13.86 -6.28 -12.93
C ALA A 292 -13.33 -4.84 -12.84
N GLN A 293 -13.42 -4.07 -13.94
CA GLN A 293 -13.05 -2.66 -13.95
C GLN A 293 -13.95 -1.84 -13.01
N ALA A 294 -15.28 -1.99 -13.13
CA ALA A 294 -16.22 -1.30 -12.25
C ALA A 294 -16.02 -1.70 -10.78
N GLY A 295 -15.68 -2.97 -10.53
CA GLY A 295 -15.31 -3.47 -9.21
C GLY A 295 -14.07 -2.78 -8.66
N GLU A 296 -12.99 -2.66 -9.45
CA GLU A 296 -11.76 -1.96 -9.05
C GLU A 296 -12.00 -0.46 -8.81
N GLU A 297 -12.86 0.17 -9.62
CA GLU A 297 -13.25 1.58 -9.46
C GLU A 297 -14.06 1.79 -8.16
N ALA A 298 -15.00 0.89 -7.86
CA ALA A 298 -15.81 0.92 -6.65
C ALA A 298 -14.96 0.79 -5.37
N LEU A 299 -13.82 0.10 -5.42
CA LEU A 299 -12.89 0.02 -4.28
C LEU A 299 -12.29 1.37 -3.89
N SER A 300 -12.33 2.37 -4.79
CA SER A 300 -11.84 3.73 -4.52
C SER A 300 -10.43 3.75 -3.91
N LEU A 301 -9.54 2.87 -4.38
CA LEU A 301 -8.21 2.67 -3.79
C LEU A 301 -7.38 3.95 -3.87
N SER A 302 -6.94 4.43 -2.70
CA SER A 302 -6.03 5.55 -2.56
C SER A 302 -4.67 5.24 -3.19
N ARG A 303 -3.88 6.28 -3.48
CA ARG A 303 -2.53 6.11 -4.05
C ARG A 303 -1.65 5.22 -3.16
N ASP A 304 -1.76 5.33 -1.84
CA ASP A 304 -0.98 4.52 -0.92
C ASP A 304 -1.47 3.07 -0.84
N GLN A 305 -2.79 2.84 -0.93
CA GLN A 305 -3.34 1.49 -1.06
C GLN A 305 -2.87 0.82 -2.37
N ARG A 306 -2.83 1.56 -3.48
CA ARG A 306 -2.30 1.07 -4.76
C ARG A 306 -0.80 0.73 -4.67
N ARG A 307 -0.01 1.53 -3.97
CA ARG A 307 1.41 1.20 -3.67
C ARG A 307 1.53 -0.07 -2.84
N THR A 308 0.66 -0.27 -1.85
CA THR A 308 0.61 -1.49 -1.05
C THR A 308 0.31 -2.71 -1.93
N VAL A 309 -0.66 -2.61 -2.84
CA VAL A 309 -0.97 -3.68 -3.81
C VAL A 309 0.25 -3.99 -4.69
N GLN A 310 0.92 -2.97 -5.26
CA GLN A 310 2.12 -3.16 -6.07
C GLN A 310 3.26 -3.82 -5.28
N ARG A 311 3.47 -3.41 -4.02
CA ARG A 311 4.46 -4.03 -3.14
C ARG A 311 4.13 -5.49 -2.86
N ASN A 312 2.86 -5.78 -2.56
CA ASN A 312 2.40 -7.14 -2.29
C ASN A 312 2.59 -8.04 -3.51
N LEU A 313 2.26 -7.57 -4.72
CA LEU A 313 2.53 -8.29 -5.96
C LEU A 313 4.02 -8.65 -6.10
N SER A 314 4.90 -7.67 -5.88
CA SER A 314 6.34 -7.93 -5.94
C SER A 314 6.80 -8.94 -4.90
N LEU A 315 6.21 -8.93 -3.71
CA LEU A 315 6.54 -9.85 -2.62
C LEU A 315 6.12 -11.29 -2.95
N VAL A 316 4.95 -11.46 -3.57
CA VAL A 316 4.45 -12.78 -4.00
C VAL A 316 5.02 -13.22 -5.35
N GLY A 317 5.98 -12.48 -5.92
CA GLY A 317 6.76 -12.87 -7.09
C GLY A 317 6.30 -12.32 -8.44
N PHE A 318 5.33 -11.40 -8.46
CA PHE A 318 4.84 -10.75 -9.69
C PHE A 318 5.30 -9.29 -9.75
N ASP A 319 6.21 -8.98 -10.67
CA ASP A 319 6.87 -7.66 -10.74
C ASP A 319 6.01 -6.60 -11.47
N PRO A 320 5.51 -5.55 -10.79
CA PRO A 320 4.72 -4.49 -11.40
C PRO A 320 5.54 -3.49 -12.23
N LYS A 321 6.88 -3.65 -12.33
CA LYS A 321 7.81 -2.72 -12.98
C LYS A 321 7.87 -1.33 -12.34
N GLY A 322 7.58 -1.25 -11.04
CA GLY A 322 7.64 -0.03 -10.24
C GLY A 322 6.55 0.04 -9.19
N ILE A 323 6.81 0.79 -8.11
CA ILE A 323 5.86 1.07 -7.03
C ILE A 323 5.64 2.58 -6.94
N ASP A 324 4.69 3.08 -7.73
CA ASP A 324 4.41 4.51 -7.93
C ASP A 324 2.99 4.92 -7.48
N GLY A 325 2.14 3.93 -7.17
CA GLY A 325 0.74 4.08 -6.83
C GLY A 325 -0.19 4.24 -8.03
N ILE A 326 0.31 3.95 -9.25
CA ILE A 326 -0.43 4.05 -10.51
C ILE A 326 -0.48 2.66 -11.15
N PHE A 327 -1.68 2.20 -11.49
CA PHE A 327 -1.84 0.93 -12.21
C PHE A 327 -1.62 1.13 -13.71
N GLY A 328 -0.35 1.30 -14.08
CA GLY A 328 0.09 1.31 -15.48
C GLY A 328 0.20 -0.08 -16.11
N PRO A 329 0.72 -0.17 -17.35
CA PRO A 329 0.83 -1.44 -18.09
C PRO A 329 1.61 -2.54 -17.35
N GLY A 330 2.67 -2.18 -16.61
CA GLY A 330 3.45 -3.11 -15.80
C GLY A 330 2.63 -3.73 -14.66
N SER A 331 1.97 -2.89 -13.87
CA SER A 331 1.06 -3.34 -12.80
C SER A 331 -0.09 -4.20 -13.34
N ARG A 332 -0.71 -3.79 -14.45
CA ARG A 332 -1.81 -4.55 -15.11
C ARG A 332 -1.34 -5.95 -15.52
N ALA A 333 -0.17 -6.05 -16.13
CA ALA A 333 0.42 -7.33 -16.51
C ALA A 333 0.73 -8.22 -15.29
N ALA A 334 1.28 -7.64 -14.21
CA ALA A 334 1.55 -8.37 -12.97
C ALA A 334 0.25 -8.87 -12.30
N ILE A 335 -0.80 -8.04 -12.28
CA ILE A 335 -2.14 -8.41 -11.77
C ILE A 335 -2.70 -9.58 -12.58
N GLY A 336 -2.65 -9.53 -13.91
CA GLY A 336 -3.15 -10.61 -14.77
C GLY A 336 -2.38 -11.92 -14.56
N GLN A 337 -1.06 -11.86 -14.40
CA GLN A 337 -0.24 -13.04 -14.09
C GLN A 337 -0.58 -13.63 -12.72
N TRP A 338 -0.72 -12.77 -11.69
CA TRP A 338 -1.12 -13.21 -10.35
C TRP A 338 -2.54 -13.81 -10.35
N GLN A 339 -3.47 -13.22 -11.09
CA GLN A 339 -4.83 -13.74 -11.28
C GLN A 339 -4.79 -15.15 -11.90
N GLY A 340 -4.06 -15.31 -13.01
CA GLY A 340 -3.89 -16.62 -13.67
C GLY A 340 -3.27 -17.67 -12.76
N ALA A 341 -2.24 -17.31 -11.98
CA ALA A 341 -1.61 -18.22 -11.01
C ALA A 341 -2.54 -18.63 -9.85
N ASN A 342 -3.57 -17.82 -9.57
CA ASN A 342 -4.58 -18.10 -8.55
C ASN A 342 -5.88 -18.70 -9.11
N ASN A 343 -5.91 -19.10 -10.38
CA ASN A 343 -7.10 -19.60 -11.09
C ASN A 343 -8.25 -18.58 -11.14
N PHE A 344 -7.93 -17.29 -11.14
CA PHE A 344 -8.89 -16.24 -11.48
C PHE A 344 -8.85 -15.95 -12.98
N GLU A 345 -9.95 -15.42 -13.49
CA GLU A 345 -9.98 -14.85 -14.83
C GLU A 345 -9.02 -13.67 -14.91
N ALA A 346 -8.12 -13.67 -15.90
CA ALA A 346 -7.01 -12.72 -16.01
C ALA A 346 -7.47 -11.37 -16.59
N THR A 347 -8.40 -10.71 -15.92
CA THR A 347 -8.98 -9.42 -16.34
C THR A 347 -8.00 -8.26 -16.22
N THR A 348 -6.92 -8.39 -15.44
CA THR A 348 -5.94 -7.33 -15.10
C THR A 348 -6.47 -6.22 -14.18
N TYR A 349 -7.71 -6.35 -13.70
CA TYR A 349 -8.35 -5.47 -12.72
C TYR A 349 -8.66 -6.25 -11.45
N LEU A 350 -8.38 -5.65 -10.29
CA LEU A 350 -8.55 -6.31 -9.00
C LEU A 350 -9.92 -6.06 -8.40
N THR A 351 -10.55 -7.13 -7.91
CA THR A 351 -11.75 -7.05 -7.06
C THR A 351 -11.38 -7.00 -5.58
N GLY A 352 -12.30 -6.58 -4.71
CA GLY A 352 -12.06 -6.52 -3.26
C GLY A 352 -11.53 -7.83 -2.67
N PRO A 353 -12.21 -8.97 -2.90
CA PRO A 353 -11.73 -10.28 -2.45
C PRO A 353 -10.34 -10.66 -3.00
N GLN A 354 -9.99 -10.21 -4.21
CA GLN A 354 -8.67 -10.44 -4.78
C GLN A 354 -7.59 -9.59 -4.09
N VAL A 355 -7.90 -8.34 -3.74
CA VAL A 355 -7.01 -7.49 -2.94
C VAL A 355 -6.73 -8.13 -1.57
N ASP A 356 -7.77 -8.61 -0.89
CA ASP A 356 -7.64 -9.27 0.42
C ASP A 356 -6.79 -10.53 0.32
N ARG A 357 -7.05 -11.39 -0.67
CA ARG A 357 -6.25 -12.60 -0.91
C ARG A 357 -4.78 -12.29 -1.20
N LEU A 358 -4.51 -11.26 -1.99
CA LEU A 358 -3.15 -10.81 -2.28
C LEU A 358 -2.44 -10.33 -1.00
N GLN A 359 -3.15 -9.59 -0.14
CA GLN A 359 -2.62 -9.14 1.15
C GLN A 359 -2.29 -10.33 2.06
N GLU A 360 -3.16 -11.33 2.14
CA GLU A 360 -2.91 -12.55 2.93
C GLU A 360 -1.67 -13.30 2.43
N GLN A 361 -1.53 -13.50 1.12
CA GLN A 361 -0.35 -14.16 0.54
C GLN A 361 0.94 -13.37 0.83
N ALA A 362 0.88 -12.05 0.71
CA ALA A 362 2.00 -11.18 1.04
C ALA A 362 2.37 -11.26 2.53
N ALA A 363 1.38 -11.32 3.43
CA ALA A 363 1.63 -11.47 4.86
C ALA A 363 2.33 -12.82 5.16
N ILE A 364 1.89 -13.91 4.52
CA ILE A 364 2.50 -15.23 4.67
C ILE A 364 3.95 -15.23 4.18
N GLU A 365 4.21 -14.68 2.98
CA GLU A 365 5.60 -14.61 2.46
C GLU A 365 6.48 -13.69 3.31
N THR A 366 5.95 -12.60 3.86
CA THR A 366 6.68 -11.74 4.81
C THR A 366 7.11 -12.53 6.04
N GLN A 367 6.18 -13.23 6.69
CA GLN A 367 6.46 -14.03 7.88
C GLN A 367 7.50 -15.11 7.61
N LYS A 368 7.41 -15.77 6.45
CA LYS A 368 8.38 -16.79 6.03
C LYS A 368 9.77 -16.20 5.80
N LEU A 369 9.87 -15.02 5.19
CA LEU A 369 11.15 -14.34 4.98
C LEU A 369 11.76 -13.88 6.31
N GLU A 370 10.94 -13.37 7.24
CA GLU A 370 11.37 -12.99 8.59
C GLU A 370 11.88 -14.18 9.38
N GLU A 371 11.16 -15.30 9.35
CA GLU A 371 11.56 -16.56 9.98
C GLU A 371 12.89 -17.07 9.39
N GLN A 372 13.03 -17.08 8.06
CA GLN A 372 14.28 -17.48 7.42
C GLN A 372 15.44 -16.52 7.73
N ALA A 373 15.17 -15.22 7.83
CA ALA A 373 16.17 -14.24 8.23
C ALA A 373 16.56 -14.44 9.70
N ARG A 374 15.60 -14.75 10.58
CA ARG A 374 15.86 -15.07 11.99
C ARG A 374 16.72 -16.33 12.11
N GLN A 375 16.34 -17.41 11.45
CA GLN A 375 17.11 -18.67 11.45
C GLN A 375 18.52 -18.48 10.91
N ARG A 376 18.70 -17.67 9.86
CA ARG A 376 20.03 -17.33 9.34
C ARG A 376 20.87 -16.57 10.36
N ARG A 377 20.32 -15.52 10.98
CA ARG A 377 21.01 -14.77 12.04
C ARG A 377 21.37 -15.67 13.22
N GLU A 378 20.43 -16.47 13.71
CA GLU A 378 20.67 -17.42 14.81
C GLU A 378 21.76 -18.44 14.46
N ALA A 379 21.79 -18.94 13.21
CA ALA A 379 22.83 -19.85 12.74
C ALA A 379 24.20 -19.17 12.62
N GLU A 380 24.25 -17.93 12.11
CA GLU A 380 25.47 -17.12 12.04
C GLU A 380 26.01 -16.81 13.44
N GLU A 381 25.13 -16.41 14.36
CA GLU A 381 25.44 -16.16 15.77
C GLU A 381 25.90 -17.43 16.50
N ALA A 382 25.28 -18.58 16.21
CA ALA A 382 25.71 -19.85 16.76
C ALA A 382 27.09 -20.27 16.22
N ALA A 383 27.35 -20.05 14.93
CA ALA A 383 28.65 -20.30 14.31
C ALA A 383 29.73 -19.36 14.88
N ASP A 384 29.42 -18.09 15.07
CA ASP A 384 30.27 -17.10 15.73
C ASP A 384 30.61 -17.55 17.17
N ARG A 385 29.60 -17.88 17.98
CA ARG A 385 29.80 -18.42 19.35
C ARG A 385 30.66 -19.68 19.36
N ALA A 386 30.41 -20.63 18.45
CA ALA A 386 31.20 -21.86 18.38
C ALA A 386 32.66 -21.56 18.01
N TYR A 387 32.88 -20.66 17.04
CA TYR A 387 34.23 -20.26 16.63
C TYR A 387 34.97 -19.49 17.73
N TRP A 388 34.26 -18.63 18.48
CA TRP A 388 34.79 -17.98 19.68
C TRP A 388 35.16 -18.98 20.78
N GLN A 389 34.33 -20.02 20.99
CA GLN A 389 34.62 -21.07 21.98
C GLN A 389 35.88 -21.89 21.62
N ASP A 390 36.09 -22.17 20.33
CA ASP A 390 37.23 -22.95 19.84
C ASP A 390 38.53 -22.14 19.79
N VAL A 391 38.48 -20.96 19.17
CA VAL A 391 39.69 -20.15 18.85
C VAL A 391 39.83 -18.92 19.74
N GLY A 392 38.71 -18.31 20.16
CA GLY A 392 38.70 -16.99 20.80
C GLY A 392 38.84 -16.97 22.32
N GLN A 393 38.69 -18.10 23.02
CA GLN A 393 38.82 -18.13 24.49
C GLN A 393 40.25 -17.95 24.99
N GLY A 394 41.25 -18.25 24.16
CA GLY A 394 42.66 -18.17 24.51
C GLY A 394 43.15 -16.74 24.77
N GLN A 395 44.32 -16.63 25.41
CA GLN A 395 45.07 -15.38 25.54
C GLN A 395 46.01 -15.14 24.33
N ASP A 396 45.82 -15.88 23.24
CA ASP A 396 46.70 -15.83 22.08
C ASP A 396 46.31 -14.72 21.11
N GLU A 397 47.22 -13.77 20.90
CA GLU A 397 47.08 -12.64 19.97
C GLU A 397 46.67 -13.10 18.55
N ALA A 398 47.29 -14.18 18.06
CA ALA A 398 47.02 -14.71 16.73
C ALA A 398 45.59 -15.25 16.59
N ALA A 399 45.07 -15.86 17.65
CA ALA A 399 43.73 -16.45 17.67
C ALA A 399 42.65 -15.36 17.73
N LEU A 400 42.86 -14.32 18.55
CA LEU A 400 41.99 -13.13 18.61
C LEU A 400 41.96 -12.38 17.27
N ARG A 401 43.11 -12.20 16.61
CA ARG A 401 43.18 -11.59 15.27
C ARG A 401 42.50 -12.45 14.20
N ALA A 402 42.61 -13.78 14.28
CA ALA A 402 41.91 -14.68 13.38
C ALA A 402 40.39 -14.61 13.56
N TYR A 403 39.91 -14.49 14.79
CA TYR A 403 38.50 -14.22 15.11
C TYR A 403 38.02 -12.91 14.49
N LEU A 404 38.70 -11.79 14.78
CA LEU A 404 38.33 -10.47 14.25
C LEU A 404 38.36 -10.39 12.73
N LYS A 405 39.24 -11.16 12.08
CA LYS A 405 39.28 -11.27 10.62
C LYS A 405 38.07 -12.01 10.04
N ARG A 406 37.57 -13.02 10.75
CA ARG A 406 36.44 -13.86 10.30
C ARG A 406 35.08 -13.25 10.65
N TYR A 407 34.98 -12.62 11.81
CA TYR A 407 33.79 -12.02 12.41
C TYR A 407 34.09 -10.58 12.88
N PRO A 408 34.30 -9.63 11.96
CA PRO A 408 34.65 -8.24 12.32
C PRO A 408 33.55 -7.51 13.10
N GLU A 409 32.29 -7.86 12.83
CA GLU A 409 31.09 -7.35 13.53
C GLU A 409 30.41 -8.45 14.37
N GLY A 410 31.17 -9.48 14.77
CA GLY A 410 30.67 -10.59 15.59
C GLY A 410 30.31 -10.16 17.01
N GLN A 411 29.55 -11.00 17.72
CA GLN A 411 29.11 -10.74 19.10
C GLN A 411 30.27 -10.54 20.10
N PHE A 412 31.45 -11.09 19.81
CA PHE A 412 32.63 -10.98 20.67
C PHE A 412 33.71 -10.08 20.07
N ALA A 413 33.42 -9.31 19.02
CA ALA A 413 34.41 -8.43 18.40
C ALA A 413 34.96 -7.40 19.40
N ASP A 414 34.09 -6.77 20.19
CA ASP A 414 34.51 -5.80 21.22
C ASP A 414 35.39 -6.46 22.29
N VAL A 415 34.98 -7.64 22.77
CA VAL A 415 35.74 -8.41 23.77
C VAL A 415 37.10 -8.84 23.22
N ALA A 416 37.15 -9.27 21.95
CA ALA A 416 38.39 -9.66 21.28
C ALA A 416 39.34 -8.48 21.10
N ASN A 417 38.81 -7.32 20.70
CA ASN A 417 39.59 -6.07 20.58
C ASN A 417 40.16 -5.62 21.92
N GLU A 418 39.36 -5.65 22.99
CA GLU A 418 39.81 -5.27 24.34
C GLU A 418 40.93 -6.19 24.83
N ARG A 419 40.78 -7.51 24.66
CA ARG A 419 41.81 -8.49 25.02
C ARG A 419 43.08 -8.31 24.20
N LEU A 420 42.93 -8.09 22.89
CA LEU A 420 44.06 -7.85 22.00
C LEU A 420 44.83 -6.59 22.41
N ALA A 421 44.13 -5.50 22.72
CA ALA A 421 44.73 -4.26 23.20
C ALA A 421 45.48 -4.45 24.53
N ALA A 422 44.96 -5.27 25.44
CA ALA A 422 45.62 -5.60 26.70
C ALA A 422 46.94 -6.37 26.46
N ILE A 423 46.93 -7.39 25.59
CA ILE A 423 48.13 -8.17 25.23
C ILE A 423 49.18 -7.26 24.55
N GLU A 424 48.75 -6.42 23.62
CA GLU A 424 49.63 -5.48 22.94
C GLU A 424 50.19 -4.41 23.89
N ALA A 425 49.41 -3.96 24.87
CA ALA A 425 49.88 -3.06 25.92
C ALA A 425 50.93 -3.73 26.82
N GLU A 426 50.69 -4.97 27.25
CA GLU A 426 51.64 -5.73 28.06
C GLU A 426 52.95 -5.98 27.30
N LYS A 427 52.88 -6.40 26.03
CA LYS A 427 54.07 -6.57 25.17
C LYS A 427 54.86 -5.28 25.01
N ARG A 428 54.18 -4.15 24.82
CA ARG A 428 54.84 -2.84 24.76
C ARG A 428 55.54 -2.51 26.07
N GLN A 429 54.89 -2.72 27.22
CA GLN A 429 55.50 -2.50 28.52
C GLN A 429 56.73 -3.40 28.76
N GLN A 430 56.64 -4.69 28.42
CA GLN A 430 57.76 -5.63 28.52
C GLN A 430 58.94 -5.20 27.63
N THR A 431 58.65 -4.79 26.39
CA THR A 431 59.68 -4.32 25.44
C THR A 431 60.33 -3.04 25.94
N GLN A 432 59.55 -2.08 26.45
CA GLN A 432 60.06 -0.83 27.05
C GLN A 432 60.90 -1.10 28.30
N GLY A 433 60.50 -2.06 29.14
CA GLY A 433 61.28 -2.46 30.32
C GLY A 433 62.63 -3.08 29.93
N ALA A 434 62.64 -3.98 28.94
CA ALA A 434 63.87 -4.57 28.41
C ALA A 434 64.77 -3.52 27.73
N GLU A 435 64.17 -2.58 26.98
CA GLU A 435 64.87 -1.44 26.37
C GLU A 435 65.54 -0.57 27.45
N MET A 436 64.81 -0.22 28.50
CA MET A 436 65.35 0.59 29.61
C MET A 436 66.50 -0.12 30.32
N GLN A 437 66.39 -1.44 30.56
CA GLN A 437 67.49 -2.22 31.14
C GLN A 437 68.72 -2.28 30.23
N ALA A 438 68.52 -2.47 28.92
CA ALA A 438 69.61 -2.47 27.96
C ALA A 438 70.29 -1.09 27.87
N TRP A 439 69.51 -0.02 27.97
CA TRP A 439 70.02 1.34 28.05
C TRP A 439 70.82 1.60 29.33
N ASP A 440 70.29 1.25 30.51
CA ASP A 440 70.98 1.37 31.79
C ASP A 440 72.30 0.59 31.79
N GLN A 441 72.32 -0.60 31.19
CA GLN A 441 73.52 -1.40 31.02
C GLN A 441 74.55 -0.74 30.10
N ALA A 442 74.10 -0.16 28.98
CA ALA A 442 74.98 0.59 28.08
C ALA A 442 75.58 1.82 28.78
N GLN A 443 74.78 2.54 29.57
CA GLN A 443 75.26 3.66 30.38
C GLN A 443 76.25 3.25 31.47
N ALA A 444 76.02 2.11 32.14
CA ALA A 444 76.91 1.61 33.19
C ALA A 444 78.28 1.17 32.63
N GLN A 445 78.33 0.66 31.40
CA GLN A 445 79.59 0.28 30.75
C GLN A 445 80.32 1.48 30.13
N ASP A 446 79.58 2.45 29.62
CA ASP A 446 80.07 3.70 28.99
C ASP A 446 81.15 3.48 27.93
N GLN A 447 80.92 2.50 27.04
CA GLN A 447 81.82 2.15 25.95
C GLN A 447 81.11 2.24 24.61
N VAL A 448 81.85 2.61 23.55
CA VAL A 448 81.33 2.67 22.17
C VAL A 448 80.64 1.37 21.76
N ALA A 449 81.24 0.22 22.06
CA ALA A 449 80.68 -1.08 21.72
C ALA A 449 79.33 -1.36 22.41
N ALA A 450 79.15 -0.93 23.66
CA ALA A 450 77.92 -1.14 24.42
C ALA A 450 76.74 -0.33 23.85
N TYR A 451 76.98 0.94 23.50
CA TYR A 451 75.96 1.77 22.86
C TYR A 451 75.66 1.32 21.42
N GLN A 452 76.64 0.78 20.69
CA GLN A 452 76.41 0.19 19.36
C GLN A 452 75.53 -1.06 19.43
N GLN A 453 75.79 -1.96 20.38
CA GLN A 453 74.95 -3.14 20.62
C GLN A 453 73.51 -2.74 21.00
N PHE A 454 73.36 -1.70 21.82
CA PHE A 454 72.04 -1.15 22.14
C PHE A 454 71.31 -0.65 20.89
N LEU A 455 71.97 0.11 20.01
CA LEU A 455 71.39 0.62 18.76
C LEU A 455 71.06 -0.49 17.74
N GLU A 456 71.83 -1.58 17.72
CA GLU A 456 71.55 -2.75 16.89
C GLU A 456 70.32 -3.52 17.39
N ALA A 457 70.20 -3.68 18.72
CA ALA A 457 69.07 -4.37 19.33
C ALA A 457 67.79 -3.51 19.33
N TYR A 458 67.90 -2.19 19.46
CA TYR A 458 66.79 -1.25 19.59
C TYR A 458 66.96 -0.01 18.67
N PRO A 459 66.92 -0.19 17.34
CA PRO A 459 67.21 0.89 16.38
C PRO A 459 66.17 2.02 16.37
N GLN A 460 64.95 1.76 16.82
CA GLN A 460 63.85 2.74 16.88
C GLN A 460 63.56 3.21 18.33
N SER A 461 64.51 2.96 19.24
CA SER A 461 64.43 3.39 20.63
C SER A 461 64.35 4.92 20.77
N GLY A 462 63.64 5.39 21.80
CA GLY A 462 63.67 6.82 22.19
C GLY A 462 65.06 7.28 22.69
N PHE A 463 65.93 6.35 23.05
CA PHE A 463 67.31 6.59 23.47
C PHE A 463 68.32 6.54 22.32
N ALA A 464 67.88 6.26 21.08
CA ALA A 464 68.78 6.08 19.95
C ALA A 464 69.64 7.33 19.67
N GLU A 465 69.05 8.52 19.68
CA GLU A 465 69.78 9.77 19.49
C GLU A 465 70.80 10.03 20.60
N ALA A 466 70.42 9.74 21.86
CA ALA A 466 71.29 9.88 23.01
C ALA A 466 72.48 8.90 22.94
N ALA A 467 72.24 7.66 22.53
CA ALA A 467 73.27 6.64 22.32
C ALA A 467 74.26 7.08 21.22
N GLN A 468 73.75 7.57 20.09
CA GLN A 468 74.58 8.05 18.98
C GLN A 468 75.46 9.24 19.38
N ALA A 469 74.89 10.22 20.08
CA ALA A 469 75.65 11.36 20.58
C ALA A 469 76.76 10.93 21.54
N ARG A 470 76.48 9.97 22.44
CA ARG A 470 77.47 9.44 23.37
C ARG A 470 78.59 8.66 22.67
N ILE A 471 78.26 7.88 21.64
CA ILE A 471 79.25 7.20 20.80
C ILE A 471 80.20 8.20 20.16
N GLN A 472 79.68 9.27 19.54
CA GLN A 472 80.51 10.29 18.90
C GLN A 472 81.45 10.95 19.91
N GLN A 473 80.94 11.27 21.11
CA GLN A 473 81.74 11.84 22.17
C GLN A 473 82.86 10.90 22.62
N LEU A 474 82.54 9.63 22.91
CA LEU A 474 83.54 8.64 23.35
C LEU A 474 84.58 8.36 22.25
N GLN A 475 84.17 8.33 20.99
CA GLN A 475 85.09 8.21 19.85
C GLN A 475 86.02 9.42 19.75
N GLN A 476 85.50 10.64 19.93
CA GLN A 476 86.31 11.85 19.94
C GLN A 476 87.30 11.84 21.11
N GLU A 477 86.87 11.43 22.30
CA GLU A 477 87.72 11.29 23.49
C GLU A 477 88.84 10.25 23.27
N GLN A 478 88.51 9.08 22.69
CA GLN A 478 89.49 8.06 22.33
C GLN A 478 90.46 8.54 21.25
N GLN A 479 89.98 9.22 20.20
CA GLN A 479 90.83 9.80 19.16
C GLN A 479 91.76 10.87 19.72
N ASN A 480 91.25 11.76 20.59
CA ASN A 480 92.05 12.78 21.25
C ASN A 480 93.11 12.13 22.16
N ALA A 481 92.75 11.09 22.93
CA ALA A 481 93.69 10.35 23.77
C ALA A 481 94.78 9.66 22.93
N ALA A 482 94.41 9.00 21.84
CA ALA A 482 95.35 8.38 20.92
C ALA A 482 96.27 9.41 20.23
N ALA A 483 95.71 10.56 19.83
CA ALA A 483 96.47 11.67 19.24
C ALA A 483 97.44 12.28 20.26
N MET A 484 97.03 12.46 21.52
CA MET A 484 97.90 12.92 22.60
C MET A 484 99.04 11.93 22.85
N GLN A 485 98.76 10.62 22.94
CA GLN A 485 99.79 9.58 23.12
C GLN A 485 100.77 9.52 21.94
N ALA A 486 100.27 9.61 20.71
CA ALA A 486 101.12 9.63 19.52
C ALA A 486 102.01 10.88 19.51
N ALA A 487 101.45 12.05 19.83
CA ALA A 487 102.18 13.31 19.88
C ALA A 487 103.22 13.33 21.01
N GLU A 488 102.94 12.71 22.16
CA GLU A 488 103.91 12.52 23.24
C GLU A 488 105.11 11.68 22.79
N GLN A 489 104.85 10.54 22.14
CA GLN A 489 105.90 9.67 21.62
C GLN A 489 106.72 10.34 20.51
N GLU A 490 106.12 11.24 19.76
CA GLU A 490 106.79 12.00 18.70
C GLU A 490 107.62 13.16 19.26
N GLU A 491 107.09 13.90 20.24
CA GLU A 491 107.83 14.93 20.98
C GLU A 491 109.10 14.36 21.60
N ALA A 492 109.03 13.16 22.19
CA ALA A 492 110.20 12.46 22.74
C ALA A 492 111.31 12.23 21.70
N ARG A 493 110.97 12.10 20.42
CA ARG A 493 111.95 11.89 19.32
C ARG A 493 112.47 13.20 18.75
N ILE A 494 111.62 14.21 18.63
CA ILE A 494 111.94 15.47 17.93
C ILE A 494 112.50 16.51 18.89
N ALA A 495 111.86 16.66 20.05
CA ALA A 495 112.22 17.60 21.10
C ALA A 495 112.87 16.88 22.30
N GLY A 496 113.46 15.70 22.10
CA GLY A 496 114.16 14.95 23.14
C GLY A 496 115.40 15.68 23.70
N ASN A 497 115.97 16.62 22.94
CA ASN A 497 117.11 17.45 23.37
C ASN A 497 116.62 18.75 24.06
N GLN A 498 117.29 19.17 25.13
CA GLN A 498 116.96 20.41 25.87
C GLN A 498 117.09 21.66 24.99
N VAL A 499 118.03 21.68 24.04
CA VAL A 499 118.23 22.83 23.12
C VAL A 499 117.04 23.03 22.20
N THR A 500 116.45 21.95 21.68
CA THR A 500 115.28 22.01 20.78
C THR A 500 114.01 22.44 21.50
N ARG A 501 113.82 22.06 22.78
CA ARG A 501 112.70 22.53 23.61
C ARG A 501 112.79 24.03 23.89
N LEU A 502 113.98 24.49 24.27
CA LEU A 502 114.24 25.91 24.50
C LEU A 502 114.01 26.76 23.25
N LEU A 503 114.43 26.27 22.07
CA LEU A 503 114.19 26.96 20.79
C LEU A 503 112.69 27.11 20.52
N ALA A 504 111.91 26.05 20.73
CA ALA A 504 110.47 26.09 20.52
C ALA A 504 109.76 27.03 21.51
N GLU A 505 110.12 26.99 22.80
CA GLU A 505 109.59 27.91 23.81
C GLU A 505 109.91 29.37 23.46
N LYS A 506 111.16 29.69 23.12
CA LYS A 506 111.55 31.06 22.73
C LYS A 506 110.75 31.56 21.53
N ARG A 507 110.45 30.68 20.58
CA ARG A 507 109.66 31.04 19.40
C ARG A 507 108.18 31.24 19.73
N LEU A 508 107.57 30.39 20.55
CA LEU A 508 106.22 30.60 21.07
C LEU A 508 106.09 31.93 21.83
N GLN A 509 107.10 32.27 22.65
CA GLN A 509 107.14 33.54 23.38
C GLN A 509 107.23 34.75 22.44
N GLN A 510 108.00 34.64 21.33
CA GLN A 510 108.09 35.69 20.31
C GLN A 510 106.78 35.89 19.54
N LEU A 511 106.02 34.82 19.34
CA LEU A 511 104.70 34.86 18.71
C LEU A 511 103.61 35.37 19.67
N GLY A 512 103.95 35.71 20.91
CA GLY A 512 103.04 36.30 21.88
C GLY A 512 102.22 35.31 22.69
N TYR A 513 102.53 34.00 22.63
CA TYR A 513 101.89 33.01 23.49
C TYR A 513 102.48 33.05 24.89
N ASP A 514 101.60 33.02 25.90
CA ASP A 514 101.98 32.97 27.31
C ASP A 514 102.41 31.55 27.71
N ILE A 515 103.72 31.33 27.74
CA ILE A 515 104.36 30.05 28.08
C ILE A 515 105.18 30.10 29.38
N GLY A 516 105.18 31.22 30.11
CA GLY A 516 106.06 31.41 31.27
C GLY A 516 107.54 31.65 30.91
N ALA A 517 108.46 31.13 31.73
CA ALA A 517 109.90 31.27 31.50
C ALA A 517 110.39 30.20 30.52
N ALA A 518 110.98 30.60 29.39
CA ALA A 518 111.59 29.68 28.44
C ALA A 518 112.92 29.14 28.99
N ASP A 519 112.85 28.01 29.70
CA ASP A 519 113.96 27.32 30.39
C ASP A 519 114.22 25.90 29.85
N GLY A 520 113.45 25.47 28.84
CA GLY A 520 113.52 24.15 28.21
C GLY A 520 112.76 23.06 28.96
N ALA A 521 112.04 23.39 30.03
CA ALA A 521 111.10 22.51 30.71
C ALA A 521 109.68 22.77 30.19
N LEU A 522 109.17 21.84 29.36
CA LEU A 522 107.81 21.89 28.81
C LEU A 522 106.75 21.60 29.89
N ASP A 523 106.57 22.58 30.78
CA ASP A 523 105.62 22.56 31.88
C ASP A 523 104.17 22.81 31.43
N GLU A 524 103.23 22.84 32.37
CA GLU A 524 101.81 23.02 32.03
C GLU A 524 101.51 24.42 31.44
N ALA A 525 102.34 25.44 31.72
CA ALA A 525 102.19 26.75 31.09
C ALA A 525 102.64 26.70 29.63
N ALA A 526 103.80 26.11 29.35
CA ALA A 526 104.28 25.86 28.00
C ALA A 526 103.31 24.99 27.20
N ARG A 527 102.78 23.90 27.78
CA ARG A 527 101.78 23.02 27.15
C ARG A 527 100.47 23.75 26.81
N ARG A 528 99.98 24.64 27.68
CA ARG A 528 98.82 25.50 27.35
C ARG A 528 99.13 26.42 26.17
N GLY A 529 100.32 27.03 26.13
CA GLY A 529 100.75 27.86 25.01
C GLY A 529 100.86 27.07 23.71
N ILE A 530 101.40 25.85 23.76
CA ILE A 530 101.46 24.93 22.61
C ILE A 530 100.06 24.56 22.12
N ARG A 531 99.11 24.22 23.02
CA ARG A 531 97.71 23.94 22.63
C ARG A 531 97.03 25.13 21.96
N ARG A 532 97.26 26.35 22.46
CA ARG A 532 96.73 27.58 21.84
C ARG A 532 97.31 27.81 20.45
N PHE A 533 98.62 27.66 20.29
CA PHE A 533 99.28 27.71 18.99
C PHE A 533 98.71 26.65 18.04
N GLN A 534 98.59 25.40 18.50
CA GLN A 534 98.05 24.30 17.71
C GLN A 534 96.60 24.56 17.25
N ARG A 535 95.76 25.06 18.15
CA ARG A 535 94.38 25.49 17.85
C ARG A 535 94.33 26.55 16.76
N GLU A 536 95.13 27.61 16.91
CA GLU A 536 95.16 28.73 15.96
C GLU A 536 95.71 28.33 14.59
N GLN A 537 96.62 27.35 14.55
CA GLN A 537 97.19 26.81 13.31
C GLN A 537 96.35 25.68 12.69
N GLY A 538 95.23 25.31 13.30
CA GLY A 538 94.34 24.25 12.80
C GLY A 538 94.96 22.84 12.82
N ILE A 539 95.92 22.61 13.72
CA ILE A 539 96.56 21.30 13.95
C ILE A 539 96.09 20.69 15.27
N PRO A 540 96.15 19.35 15.47
CA PRO A 540 95.59 18.70 16.65
C PRO A 540 96.12 19.29 17.97
N GLU A 541 95.21 19.72 18.85
CA GLU A 541 95.49 20.41 20.13
C GLU A 541 96.03 19.47 21.23
N THR A 542 97.07 18.72 20.90
CA THR A 542 97.66 17.71 21.78
C THR A 542 98.48 18.33 22.93
N GLY A 543 99.03 19.54 22.73
CA GLY A 543 99.91 20.23 23.67
C GLY A 543 101.35 19.72 23.67
N PHE A 544 101.68 18.85 22.72
CA PHE A 544 103.03 18.29 22.52
C PHE A 544 103.62 18.81 21.20
N ILE A 545 104.92 18.99 21.14
CA ILE A 545 105.62 19.50 19.95
C ILE A 545 105.88 18.35 18.97
N THR A 546 104.99 18.20 18.00
CA THR A 546 105.14 17.28 16.86
C THR A 546 106.01 17.87 15.74
N GLN A 547 106.37 17.09 14.72
CA GLN A 547 107.14 17.60 13.58
C GLN A 547 106.43 18.76 12.89
N ASP A 548 105.13 18.61 12.65
CA ASP A 548 104.30 19.65 12.02
C ASP A 548 104.20 20.90 12.91
N THR A 549 104.08 20.72 14.22
CA THR A 549 104.12 21.84 15.18
C THR A 549 105.45 22.58 15.10
N MET A 550 106.58 21.86 15.11
CA MET A 550 107.92 22.45 15.05
C MET A 550 108.18 23.16 13.72
N VAL A 551 107.79 22.56 12.58
CA VAL A 551 107.95 23.16 11.26
C VAL A 551 107.17 24.46 11.16
N ARG A 552 105.90 24.47 11.59
CA ARG A 552 105.06 25.68 11.56
C ARG A 552 105.58 26.75 12.51
N LEU A 553 106.08 26.35 13.67
CA LEU A 553 106.64 27.28 14.64
C LEU A 553 107.87 28.02 14.09
N LEU A 554 108.70 27.33 13.30
CA LEU A 554 109.92 27.88 12.70
C LEU A 554 109.70 28.54 11.32
N ALA A 555 108.54 28.29 10.69
CA ALA A 555 108.20 28.85 9.38
C ALA A 555 107.71 30.31 9.46
N PHE A 556 107.10 30.69 10.58
CA PHE A 556 106.91 32.09 10.96
C PHE A 556 108.19 32.58 11.60
#